data_AF-A0A7S2XYD5-F1
#
_entry.id   AF-A0A7S2XYD5-F1
#
_cell.length_a   1.000
_cell.length_b   1.000
_cell.length_c   1.000
_cell.angle_alpha   90.00
_cell.angle_beta   90.00
_cell.angle_gamma   90.00
#
_symmetry.space_group_name_H-M   'P 1'
#
loop_
_entity.id
_entity.type
_entity.pdbx_description
1 polymer ?
#
loop_
_entity_poly.entity_id
_entity_poly.type
_entity_poly.pdbx_seq_one_letter_code
_entity_poly.pdbx_strand_id
1 'polypeptide(L)'
;EGAGRGAAQGRSDEMDIDDFRDEDLAVEVLEELVPTVFRWEHGGRQVFITGTFNNWEKQIPMHRSGNDFTYIHNLKKGKHAFKFIVDDEWRFAPDQPTVADIEGRINNFIDVSNFHPYTGEETYDISQGQYGQGDANEVYSQFMPDLDEYTKEPPPLPPHLRHIILNKSVAPAAAALAAGAGGAPMGG
;
A
#
# COMPACT_ATOMS: atom_id res chain seq x y z
N GLU A 1 61.34 11.68 -53.59
CA GLU A 1 61.38 10.20 -53.47
C GLU A 1 62.00 9.88 -52.12
N GLY A 2 61.54 8.99 -51.26
CA GLY A 2 60.50 7.97 -51.29
C GLY A 2 60.85 6.98 -50.17
N ALA A 3 59.82 6.42 -49.52
CA ALA A 3 59.83 5.31 -48.55
C ALA A 3 60.52 5.56 -47.19
N GLY A 4 59.96 5.19 -46.04
CA GLY A 4 58.79 4.38 -45.77
C GLY A 4 59.07 3.34 -44.69
N ARG A 5 58.36 3.49 -43.55
CA ARG A 5 57.79 2.44 -42.69
C ARG A 5 58.73 1.63 -41.78
N GLY A 6 58.65 1.95 -40.49
CA GLY A 6 58.72 0.98 -39.39
C GLY A 6 57.46 1.15 -38.55
N ALA A 7 56.50 0.24 -38.71
CA ALA A 7 55.23 0.22 -37.97
C ALA A 7 55.46 -0.39 -36.59
N ALA A 8 55.12 0.35 -35.53
CA ALA A 8 54.88 -0.22 -34.21
C ALA A 8 53.42 -0.67 -34.15
N GLN A 9 53.21 -1.96 -33.83
CA GLN A 9 51.90 -2.55 -33.60
C GLN A 9 51.19 -1.80 -32.45
N GLY A 10 50.18 -1.00 -32.78
CA GLY A 10 49.13 -0.61 -31.85
C GLY A 10 48.08 -1.71 -31.83
N ARG A 11 47.95 -2.39 -30.70
CA ARG A 11 46.85 -3.32 -30.43
C ARG A 11 45.65 -2.46 -30.04
N SER A 12 44.79 -2.14 -31.02
CA SER A 12 43.47 -1.59 -30.74
C SER A 12 42.58 -2.77 -30.39
N ASP A 13 42.29 -2.91 -29.09
CA ASP A 13 41.17 -3.71 -28.64
C ASP A 13 39.90 -3.03 -29.19
N GLU A 14 39.38 -3.59 -30.28
CA GLU A 14 38.05 -3.27 -30.81
C GLU A 14 37.03 -3.71 -29.75
N MET A 15 36.50 -2.76 -28.99
CA MET A 15 35.28 -2.97 -28.23
C MET A 15 34.12 -2.85 -29.23
N ASP A 16 33.53 -3.99 -29.57
CA ASP A 16 32.29 -4.07 -30.34
C ASP A 16 31.17 -3.33 -29.58
N ILE A 17 30.89 -2.10 -29.98
CA ILE A 17 29.77 -1.28 -29.49
C ILE A 17 28.59 -1.56 -30.43
N ASP A 18 28.01 -2.76 -30.39
CA ASP A 18 26.78 -3.08 -31.14
C ASP A 18 26.09 -4.34 -30.55
N ASP A 19 25.67 -4.32 -29.27
CA ASP A 19 24.57 -5.20 -28.78
C ASP A 19 23.94 -4.75 -27.44
N PHE A 20 23.84 -3.44 -27.19
CA PHE A 20 23.01 -2.94 -26.07
C PHE A 20 21.54 -3.03 -26.50
N ARG A 21 20.96 -4.21 -26.24
CA ARG A 21 19.57 -4.57 -26.49
C ARG A 21 18.61 -3.48 -26.00
N ASP A 22 17.75 -3.00 -26.89
CA ASP A 22 16.59 -2.14 -26.57
C ASP A 22 15.68 -2.73 -25.46
N GLU A 23 15.79 -4.02 -25.18
CA GLU A 23 15.08 -4.73 -24.12
C GLU A 23 15.51 -4.32 -22.70
N ASP A 24 16.79 -4.01 -22.47
CA ASP A 24 17.27 -3.60 -21.13
C ASP A 24 16.87 -2.14 -20.81
N LEU A 25 16.81 -1.27 -21.83
CA LEU A 25 16.28 0.09 -21.69
C LEU A 25 14.76 0.11 -21.44
N ALA A 26 14.02 -0.85 -22.01
CA ALA A 26 12.59 -0.97 -21.77
C ALA A 26 12.28 -1.40 -20.33
N VAL A 27 13.13 -2.23 -19.72
CA VAL A 27 12.98 -2.66 -18.32
C VAL A 27 13.26 -1.51 -17.35
N GLU A 28 14.30 -0.71 -17.55
CA GLU A 28 14.57 0.45 -16.69
C GLU A 28 13.46 1.52 -16.76
N VAL A 29 12.86 1.76 -17.93
CA VAL A 29 11.77 2.73 -18.08
C VAL A 29 10.49 2.27 -17.37
N LEU A 30 10.22 0.96 -17.32
CA LEU A 30 9.06 0.42 -16.61
C LEU A 30 9.24 0.46 -15.09
N GLU A 31 10.47 0.38 -14.59
CA GLU A 31 10.77 0.53 -13.15
C GLU A 31 10.54 1.97 -12.63
N GLU A 32 10.49 2.97 -13.51
CA GLU A 32 10.19 4.36 -13.15
C GLU A 32 8.70 4.73 -13.26
N LEU A 33 7.85 3.82 -13.72
CA LEU A 33 6.42 4.07 -13.86
C LEU A 33 5.63 3.76 -12.59
N VAL A 34 4.79 4.70 -12.21
CA VAL A 34 3.91 4.65 -11.05
C VAL A 34 2.48 4.33 -11.49
N PRO A 35 1.94 3.14 -11.17
CA PRO A 35 0.55 2.82 -11.46
C PRO A 35 -0.36 3.73 -10.64
N THR A 36 -1.09 4.61 -11.33
CA THR A 36 -1.89 5.67 -10.72
C THR A 36 -3.36 5.48 -11.06
N VAL A 37 -4.21 5.62 -10.05
CA VAL A 37 -5.67 5.51 -10.19
C VAL A 37 -6.30 6.90 -10.21
N PHE A 38 -7.03 7.20 -11.27
CA PHE A 38 -7.86 8.40 -11.40
C PHE A 38 -9.32 8.04 -11.16
N ARG A 39 -9.99 8.81 -10.30
CA ARG A 39 -11.39 8.57 -9.90
C ARG A 39 -12.24 9.79 -10.16
N TRP A 40 -13.50 9.56 -10.50
CA TRP A 40 -14.53 10.58 -10.62
C TRP A 40 -15.84 10.04 -10.00
N GLU A 41 -16.33 10.70 -8.95
CA GLU A 41 -17.41 10.18 -8.09
C GLU A 41 -18.69 11.04 -8.15
N HIS A 42 -18.72 12.03 -9.04
CA HIS A 42 -19.81 13.01 -9.13
C HIS A 42 -20.91 12.61 -10.12
N GLY A 43 -20.91 11.35 -10.59
CA GLY A 43 -21.84 10.85 -11.59
C GLY A 43 -21.60 11.43 -12.99
N GLY A 44 -22.48 11.06 -13.93
CA GLY A 44 -22.37 11.42 -15.35
C GLY A 44 -22.79 10.25 -16.24
N ARG A 45 -23.06 10.51 -17.52
CA ARG A 45 -23.37 9.43 -18.48
C ARG A 45 -22.10 8.92 -19.17
N GLN A 46 -21.23 9.81 -19.62
CA GLN A 46 -19.92 9.48 -20.18
C GLN A 46 -18.85 10.39 -19.58
N VAL A 47 -17.77 9.79 -19.09
CA VAL A 47 -16.65 10.51 -18.50
C VAL A 47 -15.36 10.13 -19.22
N PHE A 48 -14.63 11.14 -19.64
CA PHE A 48 -13.31 11.02 -20.24
C PHE A 48 -12.28 11.75 -19.38
N ILE A 49 -11.02 11.34 -19.50
CA ILE A 49 -9.88 11.98 -18.88
C ILE A 49 -8.83 12.33 -19.93
N THR A 50 -8.16 13.45 -19.71
CA THR A 50 -7.02 13.92 -20.52
C THR A 50 -6.05 14.69 -19.62
N GLY A 51 -4.76 14.73 -19.96
CA GLY A 51 -3.76 15.36 -19.12
C GLY A 51 -2.36 15.43 -19.73
N THR A 52 -1.39 15.78 -18.91
CA THR A 52 0.01 15.89 -19.36
C THR A 52 0.61 14.55 -19.79
N PHE A 53 0.08 13.43 -19.29
CA PHE A 53 0.53 12.09 -19.65
C PHE A 53 0.17 11.68 -21.10
N ASN A 54 -0.80 12.35 -21.72
CA ASN A 54 -1.17 12.14 -23.12
C ASN A 54 -1.12 13.43 -23.95
N ASN A 55 -0.31 14.40 -23.52
CA ASN A 55 -0.16 15.72 -24.14
C ASN A 55 -1.48 16.48 -24.38
N TRP A 56 -2.54 16.18 -23.62
CA TRP A 56 -3.87 16.75 -23.81
C TRP A 56 -4.52 16.45 -25.18
N GLU A 57 -3.95 15.54 -25.98
CA GLU A 57 -4.35 15.33 -27.37
C GLU A 57 -5.60 14.47 -27.53
N LYS A 58 -5.79 13.50 -26.63
CA LYS A 58 -6.84 12.48 -26.74
C LYS A 58 -7.71 12.47 -25.50
N GLN A 59 -9.00 12.23 -25.69
CA GLN A 59 -9.94 11.98 -24.60
C GLN A 59 -10.00 10.48 -24.37
N ILE A 60 -9.65 10.04 -23.17
CA ILE A 60 -9.61 8.62 -22.82
C ILE A 60 -10.87 8.29 -22.03
N PRO A 61 -11.73 7.36 -22.51
CA PRO A 61 -12.94 6.99 -21.78
C PRO A 61 -12.59 6.29 -20.47
N MET A 62 -13.26 6.67 -19.38
CA MET A 62 -13.09 6.04 -18.06
C MET A 62 -14.05 4.86 -17.90
N HIS A 63 -13.65 3.88 -17.07
CA HIS A 63 -14.49 2.73 -16.73
C HIS A 63 -15.55 3.10 -15.70
N ARG A 64 -16.82 2.86 -16.02
CA ARG A 64 -17.94 3.13 -15.12
C ARG A 64 -18.21 1.97 -14.16
N SER A 65 -18.34 2.27 -12.88
CA SER A 65 -18.79 1.38 -11.81
C SER A 65 -19.90 2.05 -11.01
N GLY A 66 -21.16 1.77 -11.35
CA GLY A 66 -22.31 2.42 -10.71
C GLY A 66 -22.39 3.92 -11.02
N ASN A 67 -22.10 4.75 -10.01
CA ASN A 67 -22.02 6.21 -10.15
C ASN A 67 -20.58 6.74 -10.30
N ASP A 68 -19.59 5.86 -10.14
CA ASP A 68 -18.18 6.25 -10.13
C ASP A 68 -17.53 5.87 -11.46
N PHE A 69 -16.50 6.61 -11.83
CA PHE A 69 -15.69 6.37 -13.01
C PHE A 69 -14.23 6.26 -12.60
N THR A 70 -13.52 5.28 -13.16
CA THR A 70 -12.13 4.99 -12.80
C THR A 70 -11.28 4.77 -14.05
N TYR A 71 -10.04 5.25 -14.01
CA TYR A 71 -9.04 5.01 -15.03
C TYR A 71 -7.68 4.76 -14.37
N ILE A 72 -6.97 3.72 -14.80
CA ILE A 72 -5.66 3.37 -14.26
C ILE A 72 -4.63 3.63 -15.35
N HIS A 73 -3.59 4.39 -15.04
CA HIS A 73 -2.51 4.70 -15.97
C HIS A 73 -1.16 4.72 -15.25
N ASN A 74 -0.15 4.26 -15.96
CA ASN A 74 1.22 4.25 -15.48
C ASN A 74 1.85 5.61 -15.79
N LEU A 75 2.06 6.43 -14.77
CA LEU A 75 2.66 7.76 -14.89
C LEU A 75 4.17 7.68 -14.65
N LYS A 76 4.96 8.50 -15.33
CA LYS A 76 6.35 8.72 -14.92
C LYS A 76 6.38 9.45 -13.57
N LYS A 77 7.46 9.29 -12.80
CA LYS A 77 7.65 10.08 -11.58
C LYS A 77 7.68 11.58 -11.93
N GLY A 78 6.87 12.36 -11.22
CA GLY A 78 6.72 13.78 -11.50
C GLY A 78 5.35 14.32 -11.13
N LYS A 79 5.14 15.59 -11.50
CA LYS A 79 3.85 16.28 -11.35
C LYS A 79 3.07 16.19 -12.66
N HIS A 80 1.85 15.69 -12.59
CA HIS A 80 0.96 15.55 -13.74
C HIS A 80 -0.31 16.35 -13.51
N ALA A 81 -0.67 17.17 -14.50
CA ALA A 81 -1.95 17.87 -14.51
C ALA A 81 -2.92 17.11 -15.42
N PHE A 82 -4.19 17.10 -15.06
CA PHE A 82 -5.24 16.41 -15.79
C PHE A 82 -6.59 17.08 -15.61
N LYS A 83 -7.55 16.70 -16.45
CA LYS A 83 -8.92 17.21 -16.40
C LYS A 83 -9.90 16.17 -16.88
N PHE A 84 -11.14 16.28 -16.40
CA PHE A 84 -12.23 15.42 -16.80
C PHE A 84 -13.11 16.11 -17.85
N ILE A 85 -13.64 15.32 -18.78
CA ILE A 85 -14.74 15.73 -19.65
C ILE A 85 -15.94 14.86 -19.29
N VAL A 86 -16.98 15.46 -18.74
CA VAL A 86 -18.19 14.77 -18.27
C VAL A 86 -19.33 15.26 -19.13
N ASP A 87 -19.94 14.36 -19.90
CA ASP A 87 -21.05 14.70 -20.80
C ASP A 87 -20.73 15.91 -21.71
N ASP A 88 -19.55 15.88 -22.33
CA ASP A 88 -18.99 16.92 -23.23
C ASP A 88 -18.62 18.26 -22.55
N GLU A 89 -18.72 18.35 -21.22
CA GLU A 89 -18.28 19.52 -20.46
C GLU A 89 -16.95 19.29 -19.74
N TRP A 90 -16.07 20.28 -19.78
CA TRP A 90 -14.83 20.27 -19.02
C TRP A 90 -15.09 20.48 -17.53
N ARG A 91 -14.73 19.49 -16.71
CA ARG A 91 -14.92 19.49 -15.27
C ARG A 91 -13.61 19.20 -14.54
N PHE A 92 -13.50 19.68 -13.32
CA PHE A 92 -12.47 19.29 -12.38
C PHE A 92 -13.15 18.64 -11.16
N ALA A 93 -12.44 17.74 -10.50
CA ALA A 93 -12.87 17.10 -9.26
C ALA A 93 -12.53 18.02 -8.07
N PRO A 94 -13.51 18.64 -7.39
CA PRO A 94 -13.25 19.56 -6.27
C PRO A 94 -12.72 18.86 -5.01
N ASP A 95 -12.92 17.54 -4.93
CA ASP A 95 -12.40 16.62 -3.91
C ASP A 95 -10.93 16.25 -4.11
N GLN A 96 -10.33 16.62 -5.26
CA GLN A 96 -8.95 16.31 -5.60
C GLN A 96 -8.09 17.58 -5.70
N PRO A 97 -6.76 17.48 -5.51
CA PRO A 97 -5.87 18.62 -5.64
C PRO A 97 -6.01 19.31 -7.01
N THR A 98 -6.04 20.64 -6.99
CA THR A 98 -6.18 21.48 -8.18
C THR A 98 -5.03 22.45 -8.34
N VAL A 99 -4.65 22.73 -9.58
CA VAL A 99 -3.66 23.73 -9.96
C VAL A 99 -4.30 24.67 -11.00
N ALA A 100 -4.03 25.97 -10.86
CA ALA A 100 -4.40 26.97 -11.86
C ALA A 100 -3.24 27.17 -12.83
N ASP A 101 -3.53 27.09 -14.13
CA ASP A 101 -2.58 27.41 -15.19
C ASP A 101 -2.39 28.94 -15.34
N ILE A 102 -1.37 29.37 -16.09
CA ILE A 102 -1.09 30.79 -16.37
C ILE A 102 -2.27 31.52 -17.03
N GLU A 103 -3.13 30.78 -17.72
CA GLU A 103 -4.36 31.28 -18.35
C GLU A 103 -5.57 31.30 -17.38
N GLY A 104 -5.37 30.98 -16.10
CA GLY A 104 -6.43 30.94 -15.08
C GLY A 104 -7.33 29.71 -15.16
N ARG A 105 -6.98 28.72 -15.97
CA ARG A 105 -7.74 27.47 -16.10
C ARG A 105 -7.43 26.55 -14.91
N ILE A 106 -8.47 26.10 -14.23
CA ILE A 106 -8.34 25.14 -13.12
C ILE A 106 -8.31 23.72 -13.69
N ASN A 107 -7.25 22.99 -13.35
CA ASN A 107 -7.03 21.58 -13.66
C ASN A 107 -6.78 20.81 -12.36
N ASN A 108 -7.02 19.51 -12.36
CA ASN A 108 -6.55 18.66 -11.27
C ASN A 108 -5.06 18.36 -11.45
N PHE A 109 -4.37 18.06 -10.36
CA PHE A 109 -2.98 17.57 -10.44
C PHE A 109 -2.72 16.43 -9.46
N ILE A 110 -1.73 15.62 -9.80
CA ILE A 110 -1.18 14.57 -8.95
C ILE A 110 0.35 14.66 -8.95
N ASP A 111 0.95 14.48 -7.78
CA ASP A 111 2.41 14.43 -7.62
C ASP A 111 2.82 13.01 -7.25
N VAL A 112 3.50 12.33 -8.17
CA VAL A 112 4.03 10.98 -8.00
C VAL A 112 5.55 10.98 -7.94
N SER A 113 6.18 12.14 -7.74
CA SER A 113 7.65 12.29 -7.69
C SER A 113 8.27 11.48 -6.54
N ASN A 114 7.61 11.50 -5.38
CA ASN A 114 8.06 10.80 -4.16
C ASN A 114 7.37 9.44 -3.98
N PHE A 115 6.82 8.87 -5.05
CA PHE A 115 6.17 7.57 -4.96
C PHE A 115 7.20 6.48 -4.65
N HIS A 116 6.95 5.75 -3.57
CA HIS A 116 7.72 4.59 -3.18
C HIS A 116 6.78 3.39 -3.13
N PRO A 117 6.95 2.37 -4.00
CA PRO A 117 6.11 1.19 -3.95
C PRO A 117 6.32 0.51 -2.60
N TYR A 118 5.22 0.15 -1.95
CA TYR A 118 5.30 -0.62 -0.72
C TYR A 118 5.79 -2.04 -1.04
N THR A 119 7.05 -2.31 -0.74
CA THR A 119 7.69 -3.63 -0.91
C THR A 119 7.72 -4.44 0.39
N GLY A 120 7.19 -3.88 1.49
CA GLY A 120 7.18 -4.50 2.82
C GLY A 120 7.96 -3.70 3.87
N GLU A 121 8.52 -4.43 4.82
CA GLU A 121 8.92 -3.99 6.16
C GLU A 121 9.98 -2.85 6.19
N GLU A 122 10.78 -2.67 5.15
CA GLU A 122 11.85 -1.65 5.19
C GLU A 122 11.33 -0.22 4.95
N THR A 123 10.11 -0.06 4.45
CA THR A 123 9.58 1.25 4.00
C THR A 123 8.70 1.98 5.03
N TYR A 124 8.30 1.31 6.12
CA TYR A 124 7.53 1.95 7.20
C TYR A 124 8.39 2.89 8.06
N ASP A 125 9.69 2.60 8.20
CA ASP A 125 10.55 3.29 9.16
C ASP A 125 11.06 4.64 8.64
N ILE A 126 11.17 4.78 7.31
CA ILE A 126 11.73 5.98 6.66
C ILE A 126 10.70 7.11 6.56
N SER A 127 9.40 6.80 6.46
CA SER A 127 8.33 7.81 6.34
C SER A 127 7.78 8.28 7.70
N GLN A 128 7.99 7.52 8.77
CA GLN A 128 7.49 7.82 10.12
C GLN A 128 8.51 8.57 11.00
N GLY A 129 9.70 8.91 10.48
CA GLY A 129 10.68 9.75 11.20
C GLY A 129 10.21 11.17 11.51
N GLN A 130 9.00 11.56 11.10
CA GLN A 130 8.42 12.89 11.34
C GLN A 130 7.08 12.88 12.11
N TYR A 131 6.51 11.71 12.42
CA TYR A 131 5.35 11.56 13.33
C TYR A 131 5.76 10.93 14.67
N GLY A 132 6.97 11.24 15.16
CA GLY A 132 7.38 10.98 16.54
C GLY A 132 6.85 12.00 17.55
N GLN A 133 5.81 12.75 17.19
CA GLN A 133 5.11 13.69 18.08
C GLN A 133 3.64 13.29 18.21
N GLY A 134 3.38 11.98 18.20
CA GLY A 134 2.16 11.42 18.79
C GLY A 134 2.23 11.60 20.31
N ASP A 135 1.05 11.82 20.91
CA ASP A 135 0.79 11.97 22.34
C ASP A 135 1.84 11.27 23.22
N ALA A 136 2.44 12.02 24.16
CA ALA A 136 3.58 11.59 24.99
C ALA A 136 3.26 10.41 25.94
N ASN A 137 2.12 9.75 25.76
CA ASN A 137 1.55 8.79 26.70
C ASN A 137 1.61 7.33 26.23
N GLU A 138 2.05 7.02 25.00
CA GLU A 138 2.05 5.63 24.48
C GLU A 138 3.33 5.24 23.70
N VAL A 139 4.50 5.72 24.13
CA VAL A 139 5.76 5.15 23.64
C VAL A 139 6.13 3.96 24.53
N TYR A 140 5.90 2.74 24.05
CA TYR A 140 6.55 1.57 24.65
C TYR A 140 8.06 1.81 24.60
N SER A 141 8.66 1.99 25.77
CA SER A 141 10.08 2.30 25.89
C SER A 141 10.78 1.26 26.75
N GLN A 142 12.10 1.16 26.61
CA GLN A 142 12.93 0.35 27.51
C GLN A 142 13.39 1.16 28.73
N PHE A 143 12.92 2.41 28.88
CA PHE A 143 13.26 3.23 30.04
C PHE A 143 12.44 2.79 31.25
N MET A 144 13.08 2.76 32.41
CA MET A 144 12.37 2.52 33.65
C MET A 144 11.38 3.68 33.90
N PRO A 145 10.08 3.39 34.13
CA PRO A 145 9.10 4.39 34.50
C PRO A 145 9.50 5.17 35.77
N ASP A 146 8.96 6.38 35.92
CA ASP A 146 9.19 7.20 37.12
C ASP A 146 8.61 6.54 38.38
N LEU A 147 9.20 6.84 39.53
CA LEU A 147 8.81 6.22 40.81
C LEU A 147 7.31 6.41 41.13
N ASP A 148 6.74 7.57 40.77
CA ASP A 148 5.33 7.88 41.00
C ASP A 148 4.40 6.97 40.18
N GLU A 149 4.83 6.49 39.01
CA GLU A 149 4.05 5.55 38.20
C GLU A 149 3.99 4.15 38.83
N TYR A 150 5.06 3.73 39.51
CA TYR A 150 5.08 2.49 40.29
C TYR A 150 4.20 2.55 41.55
N THR A 151 3.85 3.74 42.03
CA THR A 151 3.02 3.90 43.25
C THR A 151 1.52 3.84 43.00
N LYS A 152 1.08 3.72 41.73
CA LYS A 152 -0.34 3.54 41.40
C LYS A 152 -0.83 2.18 41.90
N GLU A 153 -2.02 2.15 42.51
CA GLU A 153 -2.62 0.89 42.95
C GLU A 153 -2.88 -0.03 41.76
N PRO A 154 -2.43 -1.31 41.80
CA PRO A 154 -2.66 -2.24 40.72
C PRO A 154 -4.16 -2.56 40.60
N PRO A 155 -4.64 -2.87 39.39
CA PRO A 155 -6.04 -3.18 39.19
C PRO A 155 -6.46 -4.40 40.03
N PRO A 156 -7.68 -4.39 40.60
CA PRO A 156 -8.15 -5.50 41.43
C PRO A 156 -8.30 -6.76 40.59
N LEU A 157 -7.94 -7.91 41.18
CA LEU A 157 -8.04 -9.21 40.52
C LEU A 157 -9.49 -9.48 40.06
N PRO A 158 -9.74 -9.62 38.74
CA PRO A 158 -11.06 -9.95 38.24
C PRO A 158 -11.58 -11.27 38.84
N PRO A 159 -12.84 -11.34 39.31
CA PRO A 159 -13.39 -12.53 39.98
C PRO A 159 -13.41 -13.76 39.05
N HIS A 160 -13.49 -13.54 37.74
CA HIS A 160 -13.46 -14.60 36.73
C HIS A 160 -12.15 -15.40 36.75
N LEU A 161 -11.02 -14.76 37.04
CA LEU A 161 -9.70 -15.41 37.13
C LEU A 161 -9.57 -16.34 38.34
N ARG A 162 -10.50 -16.27 39.31
CA ARG A 162 -10.55 -17.19 40.46
C ARG A 162 -11.21 -18.52 40.11
N HIS A 163 -11.92 -18.62 38.98
CA HIS A 163 -12.56 -19.85 38.54
C HIS A 163 -11.56 -20.77 37.85
N ILE A 164 -10.67 -21.38 38.64
CA ILE A 164 -9.72 -22.38 38.14
C ILE A 164 -10.51 -23.62 37.73
N ILE A 165 -10.65 -23.84 36.43
CA ILE A 165 -11.43 -24.94 35.86
C ILE A 165 -10.91 -26.31 36.30
N LEU A 166 -9.62 -26.43 36.59
CA LEU A 166 -8.96 -27.65 37.06
C LEU A 166 -9.26 -27.96 38.54
N ASN A 167 -9.68 -26.97 39.34
CA ASN A 167 -10.03 -27.15 40.74
C ASN A 167 -11.52 -27.51 40.94
N LYS A 168 -12.32 -27.49 39.86
CA LYS A 168 -13.71 -27.93 39.92
C LYS A 168 -13.71 -29.45 39.95
N SER A 169 -14.08 -30.04 41.09
CA SER A 169 -14.34 -31.48 41.16
C SER A 169 -15.44 -31.80 40.15
N VAL A 170 -15.12 -32.59 39.13
CA VAL A 170 -16.15 -33.17 38.27
C VAL A 170 -16.96 -34.09 39.16
N ALA A 171 -18.22 -33.72 39.45
CA ALA A 171 -19.14 -34.63 40.13
C ALA A 171 -19.18 -35.94 39.32
N PRO A 172 -18.98 -37.13 39.92
CA PRO A 172 -18.94 -38.37 39.17
C PRO A 172 -20.32 -38.63 38.55
N ALA A 173 -20.45 -38.38 37.26
CA ALA A 173 -21.63 -38.67 36.45
C ALA A 173 -21.74 -40.19 36.13
N ALA A 174 -21.48 -41.06 37.11
CA ALA A 174 -21.38 -42.50 36.91
C ALA A 174 -21.81 -43.34 38.14
N ALA A 175 -22.87 -42.93 38.85
CA ALA A 175 -23.43 -43.74 39.95
C ALA A 175 -24.97 -43.84 39.93
N ALA A 176 -25.63 -43.65 38.77
CA ALA A 176 -27.09 -43.74 38.65
C ALA A 176 -27.60 -44.78 37.63
N LEU A 177 -26.76 -45.69 37.12
CA LEU A 177 -27.16 -46.66 36.08
C LEU A 177 -26.79 -48.14 36.36
N ALA A 178 -26.60 -48.55 37.63
CA ALA A 178 -26.17 -49.94 37.91
C ALA A 178 -26.87 -50.68 39.07
N ALA A 179 -28.10 -50.32 39.46
CA ALA A 179 -28.86 -51.12 40.43
C ALA A 179 -30.34 -51.26 40.02
N GLY A 180 -30.58 -51.91 38.89
CA GLY A 180 -31.91 -52.17 38.35
C GLY A 180 -31.97 -53.44 37.50
N ALA A 181 -31.64 -54.60 38.08
CA ALA A 181 -31.95 -55.96 37.61
C ALA A 181 -31.16 -56.93 38.53
N GLY A 182 -31.68 -58.01 39.14
CA GLY A 182 -32.95 -58.70 39.07
C GLY A 182 -32.71 -60.13 39.61
N GLY A 183 -33.72 -60.77 40.20
CA GLY A 183 -33.78 -62.24 40.32
C GLY A 183 -33.71 -62.83 41.74
N ALA A 184 -34.82 -63.48 42.12
CA ALA A 184 -35.11 -64.20 43.37
C ALA A 184 -34.38 -65.57 43.50
N PRO A 185 -34.48 -66.27 44.66
CA PRO A 185 -33.61 -67.38 45.03
C PRO A 185 -34.19 -68.78 44.74
N MET A 186 -33.30 -69.76 44.55
CA MET A 186 -33.47 -71.22 44.64
C MET A 186 -32.09 -71.75 45.07
N GLY A 187 -31.84 -72.61 46.04
CA GLY A 187 -32.60 -73.59 46.81
C GLY A 187 -31.59 -74.70 47.15
N GLY A 188 -31.55 -75.17 48.41
CA GLY A 188 -30.64 -76.21 48.89
C GLY A 188 -30.67 -76.33 50.40
#